data_AF-G5H6F7-F1
#
_entry.id   AF-G5H6F7-F1
#
_cell.length_a   1.000
_cell.length_b   1.000
_cell.length_c   1.000
_cell.angle_alpha   90.00
_cell.angle_beta   90.00
_cell.angle_gamma   90.00
#
_symmetry.space_group_name_H-M   'P 1'
#
loop_
_entity.id
_entity.type
_entity.pdbx_description
1 polymer ?
#
loop_
_entity_poly.entity_id
_entity_poly.type
_entity_poly.pdbx_seq_one_letter_code
_entity_poly.pdbx_strand_id
1 'polypeptide(L)'
;MEYTILILILPLLSFLCLGLLGTKLRPFVSGCIGSIVLAAVAAMSYTVAAQYFSTARVDGIYQPWTVFNVEWLGFTQNLHIDLGILLDPISVMMLVVISTVSLMVHIYSLGYMKGEVGFQRYYAFLSLFTFSMLGLVVATNIFQMYIFWELVGVSSYLLIGFYYTKPEAIAASKKAFIVTRFADMFFLIGILLLSYFTQTFNFGEITSSAAGNGSIFAGAAGKTFMGCSVMAWAMALIFIGGAGKSAMFPLHIWLPDAMEGPTPVSALIHAATMVVAGVYLVARLFPVYYFQTPEVLVGIAVVGAFTSLFAAVIACVQTDIKRVLAFSTISQIGFMMVALGVSGYGGHHGLGYMAGMFHLFTHAMFKALLFLGAGAIIHAVHSNEMSHMGGLRKQLPITHITFLIACLAIAGIPPFSGFFSKDEILSAAFMFSPAMGWVMTFIAALTAFYMFRLYYRIFWGTPSEHEHTPHEAPGTMTTPLIILAAITCVAGFIPFGKFVTSDGAPYIIHLDPAVAITSVVIACISIGIATWFYRRQNPIPGKLESTFKGLYTAAYHRFYIDEVYMFVTKKIIFGGICSGIAWFDRHVVDGSLNGIAAVTQRLSLAIRGLQSGQVQWYAYVFLIGTLALTILIVFC
;
A
#
# COMPACT_ATOMS: atom_id res chain seq x y z
N MET A 1 3.47 30.01 0.15
CA MET A 1 2.87 29.20 -0.93
C MET A 1 3.90 28.70 -1.93
N GLU A 2 4.72 29.57 -2.53
CA GLU A 2 5.75 29.11 -3.49
C GLU A 2 6.72 28.06 -2.90
N TYR A 3 6.95 28.10 -1.59
CA TYR A 3 7.76 27.10 -0.89
C TYR A 3 7.14 25.71 -0.78
N THR A 4 5.85 25.50 -1.10
CA THR A 4 5.21 24.17 -1.02
C THR A 4 5.92 23.17 -1.93
N ILE A 5 6.49 23.62 -3.06
CA ILE A 5 7.28 22.76 -3.94
C ILE A 5 8.52 22.17 -3.23
N LEU A 6 9.06 22.87 -2.22
CA LEU A 6 10.20 22.39 -1.44
C LEU A 6 9.84 21.15 -0.61
N ILE A 7 8.57 20.93 -0.27
CA ILE A 7 8.10 19.71 0.41
C ILE A 7 8.42 18.47 -0.45
N LEU A 8 8.35 18.59 -1.78
CA LEU A 8 8.71 17.52 -2.72
C LEU A 8 10.19 17.53 -3.08
N ILE A 9 10.76 18.70 -3.36
CA ILE A 9 12.14 18.81 -3.84
C ILE A 9 13.15 18.40 -2.76
N LEU A 10 12.91 18.76 -1.49
CA LEU A 10 13.89 18.48 -0.43
C LEU A 10 14.13 16.96 -0.20
N PRO A 11 13.11 16.09 -0.07
CA PRO A 11 13.33 14.65 -0.01
C PRO A 11 14.02 14.08 -1.25
N LEU A 12 13.71 14.59 -2.44
CA LEU A 12 14.36 14.18 -3.69
C LEU A 12 15.85 14.57 -3.70
N LEU A 13 16.17 15.79 -3.31
CA LEU A 13 17.56 16.25 -3.18
C LEU A 13 18.31 15.45 -2.11
N SER A 14 17.68 15.14 -0.98
CA SER A 14 18.25 14.24 0.04
C SER A 14 18.58 12.87 -0.55
N PHE A 15 17.66 12.28 -1.32
CA PHE A 15 17.91 11.01 -2.02
C PHE A 15 19.10 11.12 -2.99
N LEU A 16 19.16 12.15 -3.84
CA LEU A 16 20.24 12.33 -4.81
C LEU A 16 21.59 12.56 -4.11
N CYS A 17 21.65 13.44 -3.12
CA CYS A 17 22.86 13.73 -2.36
C CYS A 17 23.36 12.48 -1.61
N LEU A 18 22.49 11.78 -0.88
CA LEU A 18 22.87 10.59 -0.13
C LEU A 18 23.18 9.40 -1.03
N GLY A 19 22.51 9.27 -2.19
CA GLY A 19 22.77 8.23 -3.18
C GLY A 19 24.11 8.42 -3.90
N LEU A 20 24.40 9.64 -4.37
CA LEU A 20 25.62 9.95 -5.12
C LEU A 20 26.86 10.10 -4.22
N LEU A 21 26.71 10.67 -3.03
CA LEU A 21 27.82 10.93 -2.09
C LEU A 21 27.94 9.86 -0.99
N GLY A 22 27.06 8.85 -0.97
CA GLY A 22 26.91 7.91 0.15
C GLY A 22 28.17 7.14 0.51
N THR A 23 29.02 6.79 -0.46
CA THR A 23 30.30 6.10 -0.20
C THR A 23 31.39 7.02 0.39
N LYS A 24 31.23 8.35 0.25
CA LYS A 24 32.18 9.35 0.74
C LYS A 24 31.78 9.94 2.10
N LEU A 25 30.51 9.83 2.49
CA LEU A 25 29.98 10.38 3.73
C LEU A 25 30.06 9.38 4.88
N ARG A 26 30.38 9.88 6.08
CA ARG A 26 30.30 9.08 7.30
C ARG A 26 28.83 8.70 7.58
N PRO A 27 28.53 7.47 8.03
CA PRO A 27 27.14 7.02 8.28
C PRO A 27 26.32 7.99 9.12
N PHE A 28 26.88 8.47 10.24
CA PHE A 28 26.20 9.40 11.13
C PHE A 28 25.81 10.71 10.43
N VAL A 29 26.69 11.26 9.59
CA VAL A 29 26.42 12.51 8.84
C VAL A 29 25.27 12.29 7.85
N SER A 30 25.25 11.17 7.14
CA SER A 30 24.15 10.82 6.24
C SER A 30 22.80 10.73 6.97
N GLY A 31 22.80 10.14 8.17
CA GLY A 31 21.59 10.05 8.98
C GLY A 31 21.12 11.43 9.49
N CYS A 32 22.04 12.29 9.89
CA CYS A 32 21.73 13.66 10.30
C CYS A 32 21.17 14.48 9.12
N ILE A 33 21.78 14.41 7.94
CA ILE A 33 21.29 15.10 6.73
C ILE A 33 19.85 14.68 6.44
N GLY A 34 19.60 13.36 6.36
CA GLY A 34 18.24 12.86 6.11
C GLY A 34 17.25 13.34 7.17
N SER A 35 17.60 13.23 8.46
CA SER A 35 16.70 13.63 9.56
C SER A 35 16.42 15.14 9.58
N ILE A 36 17.42 15.99 9.31
CA ILE A 36 17.26 17.46 9.26
C ILE A 36 16.40 17.86 8.07
N VAL A 37 16.63 17.25 6.90
CA VAL A 37 15.80 17.51 5.71
C VAL A 37 14.35 17.15 5.99
N LEU A 38 14.09 15.98 6.59
CA LEU A 38 12.73 15.58 6.92
C LEU A 38 12.11 16.44 8.03
N ALA A 39 12.92 16.98 8.96
CA ALA A 39 12.43 17.92 9.96
C ALA A 39 11.96 19.24 9.31
N ALA A 40 12.73 19.74 8.33
CA ALA A 40 12.33 20.90 7.53
C ALA A 40 11.04 20.64 6.73
N VAL A 41 10.93 19.46 6.11
CA VAL A 41 9.72 19.04 5.37
C VAL A 41 8.51 18.95 6.29
N ALA A 42 8.64 18.36 7.49
CA ALA A 42 7.55 18.28 8.46
C ALA A 42 7.12 19.68 8.95
N ALA A 43 8.09 20.54 9.28
CA ALA A 43 7.79 21.92 9.66
C ALA A 43 7.05 22.67 8.55
N MET A 44 7.50 22.55 7.29
CA MET A 44 6.81 23.14 6.15
C MET A 44 5.39 22.57 5.97
N SER A 45 5.20 21.26 6.07
CA SER A 45 3.86 20.63 6.03
C SER A 45 2.94 21.17 7.12
N TYR A 46 3.42 21.38 8.34
CA TYR A 46 2.63 21.98 9.42
C TYR A 46 2.29 23.45 9.13
N THR A 47 3.22 24.22 8.57
CA THR A 47 2.93 25.61 8.18
C THR A 47 1.90 25.70 7.05
N VAL A 48 1.97 24.80 6.07
CA VAL A 48 0.97 24.71 4.99
C VAL A 48 -0.39 24.34 5.56
N ALA A 49 -0.45 23.36 6.48
CA ALA A 49 -1.70 22.99 7.13
C ALA A 49 -2.30 24.14 7.95
N ALA A 50 -1.49 24.85 8.73
CA ALA A 50 -1.93 26.01 9.49
C ALA A 50 -2.46 27.13 8.58
N GLN A 51 -1.76 27.43 7.47
CA GLN A 51 -2.20 28.43 6.50
C GLN A 51 -3.50 28.03 5.79
N TYR A 52 -3.57 26.79 5.30
CA TYR A 52 -4.75 26.26 4.61
C TYR A 52 -6.00 26.35 5.47
N PHE A 53 -5.94 25.81 6.69
CA PHE A 53 -7.10 25.80 7.60
C PHE A 53 -7.35 27.13 8.32
N SER A 54 -6.44 28.11 8.23
CA SER A 54 -6.68 29.49 8.69
C SER A 54 -7.40 30.37 7.66
N THR A 55 -7.48 29.93 6.41
CA THR A 55 -8.10 30.71 5.33
C THR A 55 -9.62 30.72 5.49
N ALA A 56 -10.25 31.85 5.15
CA ALA A 56 -11.70 31.97 5.17
C ALA A 56 -12.34 30.98 4.18
N ARG A 57 -13.43 30.35 4.61
CA ARG A 57 -14.21 29.46 3.76
C ARG A 57 -15.04 30.27 2.78
N VAL A 58 -15.03 29.85 1.53
CA VAL A 58 -15.87 30.41 0.47
C VAL A 58 -17.04 29.44 0.28
N ASP A 59 -18.27 29.94 0.37
CA ASP A 59 -19.50 29.12 0.37
C ASP A 59 -19.53 28.04 1.46
N GLY A 60 -18.89 28.32 2.60
CA GLY A 60 -18.82 27.40 3.73
C GLY A 60 -17.85 26.23 3.57
N ILE A 61 -17.09 26.17 2.45
CA ILE A 61 -16.16 25.08 2.12
C ILE A 61 -14.72 25.61 1.99
N TYR A 62 -13.72 24.76 2.27
CA TYR A 62 -12.32 25.05 1.93
C TYR A 62 -12.06 24.79 0.45
N GLN A 63 -11.71 25.85 -0.29
CA GLN A 63 -11.42 25.74 -1.71
C GLN A 63 -10.06 25.06 -1.95
N PRO A 64 -9.96 24.12 -2.89
CA PRO A 64 -8.70 23.50 -3.25
C PRO A 64 -7.76 24.53 -3.88
N TRP A 65 -6.47 24.44 -3.55
CA TRP A 65 -5.42 25.29 -4.10
C TRP A 65 -4.52 24.50 -5.04
N THR A 66 -4.40 24.98 -6.28
CA THR A 66 -3.38 24.50 -7.20
C THR A 66 -2.21 25.47 -7.19
N VAL A 67 -1.18 25.15 -6.40
CA VAL A 67 -0.05 26.07 -6.14
C VAL A 67 0.92 26.13 -7.31
N PHE A 68 1.10 25.00 -7.98
CA PHE A 68 1.97 24.82 -9.14
C PHE A 68 1.26 23.87 -10.09
N ASN A 69 1.24 24.18 -11.38
CA ASN A 69 0.74 23.28 -12.41
C ASN A 69 1.47 23.60 -13.72
N VAL A 70 2.14 22.60 -14.29
CA VAL A 70 2.81 22.71 -15.59
C VAL A 70 2.38 21.54 -16.45
N GLU A 71 1.98 21.83 -17.69
CA GLU A 71 1.69 20.81 -18.68
C GLU A 71 2.97 20.02 -18.99
N TRP A 72 2.95 18.71 -18.74
CA TRP A 72 4.08 17.82 -19.04
C TRP A 72 3.93 17.15 -20.40
N LEU A 73 2.73 16.67 -20.74
CA LEU A 73 2.46 16.00 -22.02
C LEU A 73 1.01 16.21 -22.48
N GLY A 74 0.80 16.90 -23.60
CA GLY A 74 -0.50 17.05 -24.25
C GLY A 74 -0.78 15.98 -25.30
N PHE A 75 -1.97 15.37 -25.27
CA PHE A 75 -2.47 14.47 -26.32
C PHE A 75 -3.50 15.18 -27.21
N THR A 76 -4.43 15.91 -26.59
CA THR A 76 -5.42 16.76 -27.26
C THR A 76 -5.57 18.08 -26.49
N GLN A 77 -6.40 19.01 -26.98
CA GLN A 77 -6.66 20.26 -26.25
C GLN A 77 -7.19 20.03 -24.83
N ASN A 78 -7.98 18.98 -24.62
CA ASN A 78 -8.58 18.68 -23.32
C ASN A 78 -7.85 17.55 -22.58
N LEU A 79 -7.23 16.62 -23.30
CA LEU A 79 -6.50 15.49 -22.71
C LEU A 79 -5.01 15.81 -22.64
N HIS A 80 -4.57 16.33 -21.50
CA HIS A 80 -3.17 16.61 -21.19
C HIS A 80 -2.81 16.09 -19.80
N ILE A 81 -1.55 15.72 -19.60
CA ILE A 81 -0.99 15.34 -18.30
C ILE A 81 -0.27 16.54 -17.74
N ASP A 82 -0.76 17.03 -16.61
CA ASP A 82 -0.09 18.06 -15.83
C ASP A 82 0.81 17.47 -14.74
N LEU A 83 1.84 18.20 -14.36
CA LEU A 83 2.59 17.97 -13.14
C LEU A 83 2.41 19.18 -12.23
N GLY A 84 1.67 18.98 -11.14
CA GLY A 84 1.32 20.05 -10.23
C GLY A 84 1.26 19.65 -8.76
N ILE A 85 0.80 20.61 -7.95
CA ILE A 85 0.59 20.46 -6.51
C ILE A 85 -0.84 20.92 -6.19
N LEU A 86 -1.71 19.94 -5.95
CA LEU A 86 -3.08 20.13 -5.46
C LEU A 86 -3.11 20.01 -3.93
N LEU A 87 -3.45 21.11 -3.27
CA LEU A 87 -3.70 21.17 -1.84
C LEU A 87 -5.20 21.29 -1.61
N ASP A 88 -5.77 20.27 -1.01
CA ASP A 88 -7.14 20.25 -0.53
C ASP A 88 -7.16 19.66 0.90
N PRO A 89 -8.32 19.56 1.57
CA PRO A 89 -8.35 19.13 2.96
C PRO A 89 -7.69 17.77 3.19
N ILE A 90 -7.93 16.79 2.30
CA ILE A 90 -7.35 15.45 2.47
C ILE A 90 -5.85 15.41 2.12
N SER A 91 -5.39 16.12 1.08
CA SER A 91 -3.95 16.24 0.76
C SER A 91 -3.18 16.86 1.91
N VAL A 92 -3.69 17.96 2.47
CA VAL A 92 -3.02 18.70 3.55
C VAL A 92 -2.90 17.84 4.80
N MET A 93 -3.97 17.11 5.16
CA MET A 93 -3.90 16.16 6.28
C MET A 93 -2.91 15.03 6.02
N MET A 94 -2.85 14.50 4.80
CA MET A 94 -1.88 13.48 4.43
C MET A 94 -0.44 13.98 4.45
N LEU A 95 -0.18 15.22 4.03
CA LEU A 95 1.15 15.84 4.14
C LEU A 95 1.63 15.86 5.59
N VAL A 96 0.77 16.24 6.53
CA VAL A 96 1.05 16.22 7.97
C VAL A 96 1.37 14.79 8.41
N VAL A 97 0.54 13.81 8.08
CA VAL A 97 0.73 12.40 8.48
C VAL A 97 2.05 11.82 7.95
N ILE A 98 2.27 11.92 6.64
CA ILE A 98 3.43 11.33 5.97
C ILE A 98 4.72 11.97 6.49
N SER A 99 4.77 13.30 6.59
CA SER A 99 5.97 14.00 7.07
C SER A 99 6.25 13.75 8.55
N THR A 100 5.22 13.68 9.40
CA THR A 100 5.37 13.35 10.83
C THR A 100 5.94 11.95 11.02
N VAL A 101 5.29 10.94 10.43
CA VAL A 101 5.72 9.54 10.58
C VAL A 101 7.08 9.32 9.93
N SER A 102 7.33 9.93 8.77
CA SER A 102 8.65 9.85 8.13
C SER A 102 9.74 10.47 9.00
N LEU A 103 9.51 11.64 9.61
CA LEU A 103 10.47 12.25 10.53
C LEU A 103 10.77 11.33 11.73
N MET A 104 9.73 10.76 12.35
CA MET A 104 9.89 9.83 13.47
C MET A 104 10.71 8.60 13.08
N VAL A 105 10.45 8.03 11.90
CA VAL A 105 11.21 6.89 11.36
C VAL A 105 12.66 7.27 11.08
N HIS A 106 12.93 8.44 10.50
CA HIS A 106 14.30 8.90 10.22
C HIS A 106 15.11 9.05 11.53
N ILE A 107 14.53 9.69 12.54
CA ILE A 107 15.17 9.83 13.86
C ILE A 107 15.40 8.47 14.51
N TYR A 108 14.39 7.59 14.48
CA TYR A 108 14.47 6.24 15.04
C TYR A 108 15.59 5.41 14.40
N SER A 109 15.72 5.51 13.07
CA SER A 109 16.72 4.76 12.31
C SER A 109 18.17 5.14 12.61
N LEU A 110 18.44 6.31 13.23
CA LEU A 110 19.78 6.65 13.72
C LEU A 110 20.27 5.67 14.79
N GLY A 111 19.36 5.21 15.65
CA GLY A 111 19.66 4.22 16.68
C GLY A 111 19.61 2.80 16.14
N TYR A 112 18.51 2.45 15.46
CA TYR A 112 18.24 1.07 15.04
C TYR A 112 19.24 0.54 14.00
N MET A 113 19.69 1.38 13.06
CA MET A 113 20.61 0.96 12.00
C MET A 113 22.09 1.17 12.37
N LYS A 114 22.40 1.52 13.62
CA LYS A 114 23.77 1.84 14.02
C LYS A 114 24.67 0.60 13.88
N GLY A 115 25.71 0.72 13.07
CA GLY A 115 26.64 -0.38 12.79
C GLY A 115 26.25 -1.27 11.61
N GLU A 116 25.09 -1.04 10.99
CA GLU A 116 24.65 -1.78 9.79
C GLU A 116 25.44 -1.38 8.54
N VAL A 117 25.71 -2.38 7.69
CA VAL A 117 26.33 -2.16 6.38
C VAL A 117 25.31 -1.56 5.42
N GLY A 118 25.68 -0.47 4.74
CA GLY A 118 24.78 0.21 3.80
C GLY A 118 23.85 1.25 4.44
N PHE A 119 24.22 1.79 5.60
CA PHE A 119 23.50 2.86 6.30
C PHE A 119 23.14 4.06 5.39
N GLN A 120 24.06 4.52 4.54
CA GLN A 120 23.83 5.67 3.67
C GLN A 120 22.79 5.34 2.58
N ARG A 121 22.87 4.14 2.00
CA ARG A 121 21.90 3.62 1.01
C ARG A 121 20.50 3.53 1.63
N TYR A 122 20.42 3.10 2.88
CA TYR A 122 19.16 3.02 3.63
C TYR A 122 18.47 4.39 3.72
N TYR A 123 19.19 5.46 4.13
CA TYR A 123 18.61 6.81 4.21
C TYR A 123 18.27 7.41 2.83
N ALA A 124 19.04 7.07 1.79
CA ALA A 124 18.69 7.43 0.42
C ALA A 124 17.32 6.82 0.05
N PHE A 125 17.14 5.52 0.27
CA PHE A 125 15.87 4.84 -0.04
C PHE A 125 14.69 5.35 0.80
N LEU A 126 14.90 5.69 2.08
CA LEU A 126 13.86 6.35 2.89
C LEU A 126 13.45 7.72 2.34
N SER A 127 14.42 8.50 1.87
CA SER A 127 14.18 9.82 1.27
C SER A 127 13.40 9.69 -0.04
N LEU A 128 13.79 8.73 -0.90
CA LEU A 128 13.08 8.42 -2.14
C LEU A 128 11.63 7.98 -1.88
N PHE A 129 11.43 7.17 -0.86
CA PHE A 129 10.10 6.70 -0.47
C PHE A 129 9.23 7.83 0.09
N THR A 130 9.82 8.76 0.83
CA THR A 130 9.07 9.93 1.32
C THR A 130 8.72 10.88 0.18
N PHE A 131 9.66 11.13 -0.74
CA PHE A 131 9.40 11.90 -1.96
C PHE A 131 8.23 11.30 -2.76
N SER A 132 8.26 9.99 -3.00
CA SER A 132 7.25 9.33 -3.81
C SER A 132 5.86 9.41 -3.20
N MET A 133 5.74 9.18 -1.88
CA MET A 133 4.45 9.27 -1.20
C MET A 133 3.93 10.71 -1.09
N LEU A 134 4.80 11.69 -0.83
CA LEU A 134 4.38 13.11 -0.81
C LEU A 134 3.90 13.56 -2.21
N GLY A 135 4.58 13.12 -3.28
CA GLY A 135 4.18 13.40 -4.65
C GLY A 135 2.84 12.76 -5.04
N LEU A 136 2.57 11.56 -4.53
CA LEU A 136 1.29 10.86 -4.72
C LEU A 136 0.12 11.65 -4.16
N VAL A 137 0.26 12.19 -2.93
CA VAL A 137 -0.85 12.87 -2.28
C VAL A 137 -1.13 14.24 -2.89
N VAL A 138 -0.12 14.98 -3.31
CA VAL A 138 -0.35 16.32 -3.92
C VAL A 138 -0.65 16.27 -5.43
N ALA A 139 -0.88 15.09 -6.00
CA ALA A 139 -1.13 14.96 -7.44
C ALA A 139 -2.39 15.73 -7.88
N THR A 140 -2.29 16.52 -8.95
CA THR A 140 -3.43 17.28 -9.52
C THR A 140 -4.35 16.41 -10.37
N ASN A 141 -3.82 15.32 -10.91
CA ASN A 141 -4.51 14.43 -11.82
C ASN A 141 -4.17 12.96 -11.55
N ILE A 142 -5.03 12.07 -12.03
CA ILE A 142 -4.95 10.62 -11.76
C ILE A 142 -3.69 9.99 -12.38
N PHE A 143 -3.18 10.53 -13.49
CA PHE A 143 -1.99 10.02 -14.15
C PHE A 143 -0.71 10.41 -13.38
N GLN A 144 -0.61 11.65 -12.90
CA GLN A 144 0.45 12.06 -11.97
C GLN A 144 0.43 11.18 -10.71
N MET A 145 -0.76 10.88 -10.19
CA MET A 145 -0.89 9.95 -9.06
C MET A 145 -0.31 8.58 -9.42
N TYR A 146 -0.58 8.04 -10.61
CA TYR A 146 -0.02 6.78 -11.11
C TYR A 146 1.52 6.78 -11.24
N ILE A 147 2.12 7.89 -11.69
CA ILE A 147 3.60 8.03 -11.73
C ILE A 147 4.19 7.83 -10.33
N PHE A 148 3.64 8.54 -9.35
CA PHE A 148 4.10 8.42 -7.97
C PHE A 148 3.69 7.11 -7.31
N TRP A 149 2.57 6.51 -7.73
CA TRP A 149 2.10 5.18 -7.33
C TRP A 149 3.14 4.10 -7.63
N GLU A 150 3.68 4.14 -8.84
CA GLU A 150 4.72 3.22 -9.28
C GLU A 150 6.05 3.49 -8.60
N LEU A 151 6.38 4.77 -8.35
CA LEU A 151 7.58 5.15 -7.62
C LEU A 151 7.53 4.69 -6.15
N VAL A 152 6.36 4.72 -5.50
CA VAL A 152 6.14 4.11 -4.17
C VAL A 152 6.35 2.59 -4.24
N GLY A 153 5.91 1.93 -5.31
CA GLY A 153 6.18 0.51 -5.57
C GLY A 153 7.67 0.17 -5.65
N VAL A 154 8.43 0.93 -6.45
CA VAL A 154 9.88 0.74 -6.62
C VAL A 154 10.65 1.03 -5.33
N SER A 155 10.33 2.12 -4.65
CA SER A 155 11.00 2.46 -3.39
C SER A 155 10.71 1.44 -2.28
N SER A 156 9.50 0.90 -2.22
CA SER A 156 9.16 -0.22 -1.33
C SER A 156 9.96 -1.49 -1.65
N TYR A 157 10.08 -1.87 -2.93
CA TYR A 157 10.90 -2.99 -3.37
C TYR A 157 12.34 -2.89 -2.88
N LEU A 158 12.95 -1.71 -3.02
CA LEU A 158 14.32 -1.44 -2.57
C LEU A 158 14.48 -1.52 -1.04
N LEU A 159 13.47 -1.07 -0.29
CA LEU A 159 13.50 -1.07 1.18
C LEU A 159 13.24 -2.47 1.78
N ILE A 160 12.30 -3.24 1.22
CA ILE A 160 12.06 -4.64 1.63
C ILE A 160 13.29 -5.50 1.31
N GLY A 161 13.87 -5.31 0.12
CA GLY A 161 15.08 -6.00 -0.34
C GLY A 161 16.38 -5.43 0.24
N PHE A 162 16.34 -4.63 1.31
CA PHE A 162 17.55 -3.98 1.85
C PHE A 162 18.62 -5.01 2.25
N TYR A 163 18.20 -6.11 2.91
CA TYR A 163 19.05 -7.25 3.23
C TYR A 163 19.16 -8.23 2.05
N TYR A 164 19.66 -7.74 0.91
CA TYR A 164 19.77 -8.48 -0.36
C TYR A 164 20.68 -9.72 -0.29
N THR A 165 21.39 -9.95 0.81
CA THR A 165 22.16 -11.18 1.06
C THR A 165 21.30 -12.32 1.59
N LYS A 166 20.09 -12.05 2.10
CA LYS A 166 19.15 -13.05 2.59
C LYS A 166 18.19 -13.48 1.47
N PRO A 167 18.17 -14.77 1.07
CA PRO A 167 17.25 -15.26 0.04
C PRO A 167 15.78 -14.96 0.32
N GLU A 168 15.38 -14.98 1.60
CA GLU A 168 14.02 -14.71 2.07
C GLU A 168 13.62 -13.26 1.79
N ALA A 169 14.51 -12.30 2.07
CA ALA A 169 14.26 -10.88 1.79
C ALA A 169 14.18 -10.58 0.28
N ILE A 170 14.96 -11.29 -0.54
CA ILE A 170 14.88 -11.18 -2.01
C ILE A 170 13.56 -11.78 -2.53
N ALA A 171 13.14 -12.92 -1.99
CA ALA A 171 11.85 -13.52 -2.36
C ALA A 171 10.68 -12.61 -1.95
N ALA A 172 10.73 -12.05 -0.75
CA ALA A 172 9.72 -11.12 -0.23
C ALA A 172 9.61 -9.84 -1.07
N SER A 173 10.75 -9.20 -1.39
CA SER A 173 10.77 -7.98 -2.22
C SER A 173 10.22 -8.25 -3.62
N LYS A 174 10.61 -9.35 -4.28
CA LYS A 174 10.04 -9.75 -5.57
C LYS A 174 8.54 -10.01 -5.49
N LYS A 175 8.08 -10.73 -4.46
CA LYS A 175 6.65 -11.00 -4.25
C LYS A 175 5.86 -9.69 -4.12
N ALA A 176 6.34 -8.76 -3.28
CA ALA A 176 5.70 -7.46 -3.09
C ALA A 176 5.64 -6.64 -4.38
N PHE A 177 6.72 -6.60 -5.14
CA PHE A 177 6.74 -5.85 -6.39
C PHE A 177 5.81 -6.46 -7.44
N ILE A 178 5.83 -7.79 -7.63
CA ILE A 178 5.02 -8.45 -8.66
C ILE A 178 3.53 -8.37 -8.35
N VAL A 179 3.13 -8.64 -7.11
CA VAL A 179 1.71 -8.61 -6.71
C VAL A 179 1.14 -7.20 -6.83
N THR A 180 1.89 -6.19 -6.39
CA THR A 180 1.43 -4.80 -6.51
C THR A 180 1.45 -4.33 -7.97
N ARG A 181 2.47 -4.70 -8.76
CA ARG A 181 2.53 -4.36 -10.18
C ARG A 181 1.39 -4.99 -10.99
N PHE A 182 1.02 -6.23 -10.67
CA PHE A 182 -0.13 -6.88 -11.30
C PHE A 182 -1.42 -6.10 -11.04
N ALA A 183 -1.60 -5.57 -9.82
CA ALA A 183 -2.73 -4.69 -9.49
C ALA A 183 -2.65 -3.35 -10.23
N ASP A 184 -1.46 -2.75 -10.29
CA ASP A 184 -1.19 -1.47 -10.93
C ASP A 184 -1.50 -1.50 -12.45
N MET A 185 -1.39 -2.67 -13.09
CA MET A 185 -1.86 -2.86 -14.47
C MET A 185 -3.37 -2.59 -14.62
N PHE A 186 -4.20 -3.09 -13.70
CA PHE A 186 -5.64 -2.80 -13.72
C PHE A 186 -5.91 -1.32 -13.42
N PHE A 187 -5.10 -0.71 -12.54
CA PHE A 187 -5.20 0.72 -12.29
C PHE A 187 -5.00 1.51 -13.60
N LEU A 188 -3.95 1.20 -14.36
CA LEU A 188 -3.67 1.86 -15.62
C LEU A 188 -4.80 1.66 -16.64
N ILE A 189 -5.32 0.43 -16.79
CA ILE A 189 -6.47 0.18 -17.68
C ILE A 189 -7.68 1.00 -17.25
N GLY A 190 -7.95 1.08 -15.94
CA GLY A 190 -9.03 1.89 -15.39
C GLY A 190 -8.85 3.39 -15.65
N ILE A 191 -7.64 3.92 -15.51
CA ILE A 191 -7.30 5.31 -15.88
C ILE A 191 -7.60 5.55 -17.35
N LEU A 192 -7.11 4.69 -18.24
CA LEU A 192 -7.28 4.83 -19.69
C LEU A 192 -8.76 4.78 -20.09
N LEU A 193 -9.54 3.87 -19.50
CA LEU A 193 -10.98 3.79 -19.73
C LEU A 193 -11.70 5.05 -19.24
N LEU A 194 -11.42 5.51 -18.00
CA LEU A 194 -12.02 6.72 -17.45
C LEU A 194 -11.71 7.93 -18.35
N SER A 195 -10.43 8.15 -18.66
CA SER A 195 -9.97 9.29 -19.47
C SER A 195 -10.47 9.25 -20.91
N TYR A 196 -10.71 8.06 -21.46
CA TYR A 196 -11.27 7.93 -22.80
C TYR A 196 -12.69 8.51 -22.88
N PHE A 197 -13.51 8.35 -21.83
CA PHE A 197 -14.86 8.91 -21.81
C PHE A 197 -14.91 10.35 -21.29
N THR A 198 -14.14 10.67 -20.24
CA THR A 198 -14.16 12.01 -19.62
C THR A 198 -13.31 13.03 -20.38
N GLN A 199 -12.37 12.60 -21.22
CA GLN A 199 -11.42 13.45 -21.96
C GLN A 199 -10.53 14.33 -21.06
N THR A 200 -10.35 13.95 -19.79
CA THR A 200 -9.50 14.66 -18.82
C THR A 200 -8.89 13.68 -17.82
N PHE A 201 -7.71 14.02 -17.28
CA PHE A 201 -7.11 13.33 -16.15
C PHE A 201 -7.29 14.09 -14.82
N ASN A 202 -7.76 15.34 -14.86
CA ASN A 202 -7.77 16.26 -13.72
C ASN A 202 -8.80 15.84 -12.65
N PHE A 203 -8.38 15.73 -11.39
CA PHE A 203 -9.29 15.32 -10.31
C PHE A 203 -10.40 16.34 -10.06
N GLY A 204 -10.09 17.64 -10.15
CA GLY A 204 -11.04 18.72 -9.93
C GLY A 204 -12.20 18.64 -10.91
N GLU A 205 -11.92 18.56 -12.21
CA GLU A 205 -12.94 18.43 -13.25
C GLU A 205 -13.76 17.14 -13.14
N ILE A 206 -13.07 16.01 -12.89
CA ILE A 206 -13.71 14.70 -12.76
C ILE A 206 -14.70 14.69 -11.59
N THR A 207 -14.28 15.18 -10.43
CA THR A 207 -15.08 15.14 -9.21
C THR A 207 -16.18 16.20 -9.19
N SER A 208 -15.91 17.41 -9.69
CA SER A 208 -16.92 18.47 -9.77
C SER A 208 -18.03 18.13 -10.76
N SER A 209 -17.69 17.55 -11.92
CA SER A 209 -18.70 17.11 -12.89
C SER A 209 -19.49 15.91 -12.36
N ALA A 210 -18.85 14.98 -11.65
CA ALA A 210 -19.52 13.82 -11.06
C ALA A 210 -20.59 14.21 -10.03
N ALA A 211 -20.29 15.21 -9.17
CA ALA A 211 -21.22 15.74 -8.18
C ALA A 211 -22.25 16.72 -8.76
N GLY A 212 -21.97 17.27 -9.94
CA GLY A 212 -22.84 18.22 -10.65
C GLY A 212 -23.76 17.53 -11.67
N ASN A 213 -23.73 18.02 -12.91
CA ASN A 213 -24.60 17.56 -14.00
C ASN A 213 -24.10 16.31 -14.74
N GLY A 214 -22.93 15.77 -14.37
CA GLY A 214 -22.35 14.58 -15.00
C GLY A 214 -21.98 14.76 -16.48
N SER A 215 -21.82 16.00 -16.97
CA SER A 215 -21.69 16.29 -18.40
C SER A 215 -20.53 15.55 -19.07
N ILE A 216 -19.39 15.42 -18.39
CA ILE A 216 -18.21 14.74 -18.94
C ILE A 216 -18.39 13.22 -19.00
N PHE A 217 -19.35 12.67 -18.24
CA PHE A 217 -19.64 11.24 -18.20
C PHE A 217 -20.69 10.83 -19.24
N ALA A 218 -21.33 11.79 -19.92
CA ALA A 218 -22.40 11.54 -20.88
C ALA A 218 -21.99 10.58 -22.01
N GLY A 219 -20.73 10.60 -22.45
CA GLY A 219 -20.21 9.70 -23.49
C GLY A 219 -20.16 8.21 -23.06
N ALA A 220 -20.12 7.94 -21.75
CA ALA A 220 -20.16 6.60 -21.19
C ALA A 220 -21.60 6.11 -20.91
N ALA A 221 -22.59 7.00 -20.94
CA ALA A 221 -23.97 6.68 -20.60
C ALA A 221 -24.53 5.60 -21.54
N GLY A 222 -25.10 4.54 -20.96
CA GLY A 222 -25.66 3.40 -21.70
C GLY A 222 -24.63 2.46 -22.35
N LYS A 223 -23.32 2.74 -22.24
CA LYS A 223 -22.27 1.80 -22.70
C LYS A 223 -22.05 0.73 -21.64
N THR A 224 -22.25 -0.53 -22.02
CA THR A 224 -22.09 -1.69 -21.14
C THR A 224 -21.09 -2.69 -21.69
N PHE A 225 -20.43 -3.41 -20.79
CA PHE A 225 -19.56 -4.53 -21.11
C PHE A 225 -19.81 -5.65 -20.09
N MET A 226 -20.08 -6.86 -20.57
CA MET A 226 -20.43 -8.02 -19.72
C MET A 226 -21.58 -7.74 -18.73
N GLY A 227 -22.55 -6.91 -19.12
CA GLY A 227 -23.72 -6.58 -18.29
C GLY A 227 -23.51 -5.47 -17.26
N CYS A 228 -22.29 -4.96 -17.08
CA CYS A 228 -22.00 -3.81 -16.22
C CYS A 228 -21.72 -2.55 -17.05
N SER A 229 -21.92 -1.36 -16.47
CA SER A 229 -21.56 -0.11 -17.14
C SER A 229 -20.04 -0.03 -17.33
N VAL A 230 -19.59 0.62 -18.41
CA VAL A 230 -18.15 0.81 -18.64
C VAL A 230 -17.52 1.67 -17.55
N MET A 231 -18.29 2.60 -16.96
CA MET A 231 -17.83 3.40 -15.82
C MET A 231 -17.63 2.54 -14.57
N ALA A 232 -18.54 1.60 -14.29
CA ALA A 232 -18.37 0.64 -13.20
C ALA A 232 -17.08 -0.17 -13.37
N TRP A 233 -16.79 -0.62 -14.60
CA TRP A 233 -15.52 -1.28 -14.90
C TRP A 233 -14.31 -0.36 -14.67
N ALA A 234 -14.33 0.87 -15.19
CA ALA A 234 -13.23 1.82 -15.00
C ALA A 234 -12.95 2.04 -13.50
N MET A 235 -13.99 2.30 -12.71
CA MET A 235 -13.89 2.57 -11.27
C MET A 235 -13.51 1.31 -10.47
N ALA A 236 -13.99 0.13 -10.85
CA ALA A 236 -13.60 -1.14 -10.24
C ALA A 236 -12.14 -1.49 -10.54
N LEU A 237 -11.67 -1.26 -11.76
CA LEU A 237 -10.27 -1.47 -12.17
C LEU A 237 -9.31 -0.52 -11.45
N ILE A 238 -9.70 0.75 -11.30
CA ILE A 238 -8.99 1.72 -10.46
C ILE A 238 -8.92 1.22 -9.01
N PHE A 239 -10.03 0.72 -8.47
CA PHE A 239 -10.08 0.16 -7.12
C PHE A 239 -9.18 -1.08 -6.99
N ILE A 240 -9.10 -1.98 -7.98
CA ILE A 240 -8.20 -3.14 -7.94
C ILE A 240 -6.73 -2.70 -7.78
N GLY A 241 -6.33 -1.61 -8.43
CA GLY A 241 -5.05 -0.94 -8.19
C GLY A 241 -4.84 -0.55 -6.74
N GLY A 242 -5.81 0.17 -6.18
CA GLY A 242 -5.86 0.53 -4.76
C GLY A 242 -5.78 -0.67 -3.83
N ALA A 243 -6.56 -1.71 -4.10
CA ALA A 243 -6.64 -2.95 -3.35
C ALA A 243 -5.29 -3.69 -3.31
N GLY A 244 -4.52 -3.65 -4.39
CA GLY A 244 -3.16 -4.21 -4.44
C GLY A 244 -2.19 -3.54 -3.46
N LYS A 245 -2.12 -2.20 -3.47
CA LYS A 245 -1.25 -1.44 -2.52
C LYS A 245 -1.76 -1.49 -1.09
N SER A 246 -3.07 -1.52 -0.90
CA SER A 246 -3.72 -1.64 0.42
C SER A 246 -3.73 -3.06 0.99
N ALA A 247 -3.14 -4.04 0.27
CA ALA A 247 -3.11 -5.45 0.66
C ALA A 247 -4.52 -6.00 0.99
N MET A 248 -5.51 -5.66 0.17
CA MET A 248 -6.87 -6.19 0.31
C MET A 248 -6.98 -7.58 -0.31
N PHE A 249 -7.98 -8.35 0.10
CA PHE A 249 -8.22 -9.65 -0.51
C PHE A 249 -8.59 -9.48 -2.01
N PRO A 250 -8.02 -10.29 -2.92
CA PRO A 250 -7.11 -11.42 -2.70
C PRO A 250 -5.60 -11.06 -2.73
N LEU A 251 -5.24 -9.82 -3.03
CA LEU A 251 -3.87 -9.33 -3.28
C LEU A 251 -3.05 -9.01 -2.01
N HIS A 252 -3.36 -9.64 -0.88
CA HIS A 252 -2.78 -9.32 0.44
C HIS A 252 -1.46 -10.05 0.75
N ILE A 253 -1.13 -11.10 0.00
CA ILE A 253 -0.07 -12.08 0.29
C ILE A 253 1.34 -11.50 0.44
N TRP A 254 1.58 -10.30 -0.05
CA TRP A 254 2.90 -9.68 0.00
C TRP A 254 3.18 -8.99 1.34
N LEU A 255 2.16 -8.53 2.05
CA LEU A 255 2.33 -7.70 3.24
C LEU A 255 2.99 -8.46 4.40
N PRO A 256 2.59 -9.71 4.74
CA PRO A 256 3.22 -10.44 5.84
C PRO A 256 4.70 -10.74 5.58
N ASP A 257 5.08 -10.92 4.31
CA ASP A 257 6.46 -11.21 3.91
C ASP A 257 7.29 -9.92 3.77
N ALA A 258 6.66 -8.77 3.55
CA ALA A 258 7.34 -7.46 3.60
C ALA A 258 7.98 -7.18 4.98
N MET A 259 7.60 -7.93 6.03
CA MET A 259 8.24 -7.90 7.35
C MET A 259 9.67 -8.41 7.37
N GLU A 260 10.19 -9.00 6.29
CA GLU A 260 11.62 -9.36 6.20
C GLU A 260 12.54 -8.12 6.12
N GLY A 261 11.98 -6.96 5.75
CA GLY A 261 12.70 -5.69 5.76
C GLY A 261 13.05 -5.18 7.17
N PRO A 262 13.89 -4.12 7.27
CA PRO A 262 14.19 -3.48 8.54
C PRO A 262 12.93 -2.94 9.21
N THR A 263 12.79 -3.11 10.52
CA THR A 263 11.57 -2.72 11.26
C THR A 263 11.15 -1.25 11.12
N PRO A 264 12.06 -0.25 11.04
CA PRO A 264 11.63 1.14 10.80
C PRO A 264 11.00 1.33 9.41
N VAL A 265 11.38 0.51 8.42
CA VAL A 265 10.72 0.49 7.09
C VAL A 265 9.29 0.00 7.24
N SER A 266 9.06 -1.06 8.02
CA SER A 266 7.71 -1.57 8.29
C SER A 266 6.83 -0.47 8.91
N ALA A 267 7.36 0.30 9.86
CA ALA A 267 6.62 1.45 10.42
C ALA A 267 6.21 2.46 9.34
N LEU A 268 7.12 2.81 8.42
CA LEU A 268 6.83 3.77 7.36
C LEU A 268 5.81 3.24 6.34
N ILE A 269 6.04 2.03 5.81
CA ILE A 269 5.23 1.40 4.76
C ILE A 269 3.80 1.10 5.25
N HIS A 270 3.66 0.59 6.48
CA HIS A 270 2.38 0.07 6.99
C HIS A 270 1.56 1.06 7.80
N ALA A 271 2.14 2.17 8.24
CA ALA A 271 1.40 3.15 9.03
C ALA A 271 0.87 4.30 8.17
N ALA A 272 1.71 4.93 7.36
CA ALA A 272 1.41 6.24 6.79
C ALA A 272 1.36 6.31 5.25
N THR A 273 1.84 5.30 4.54
CA THR A 273 2.25 5.48 3.13
C THR A 273 1.64 4.47 2.17
N MET A 274 2.34 3.38 1.84
CA MET A 274 2.00 2.47 0.74
C MET A 274 0.62 1.87 0.90
N VAL A 275 0.32 1.35 2.10
CA VAL A 275 -0.93 0.65 2.36
C VAL A 275 -2.14 1.58 2.45
N VAL A 276 -1.88 2.87 2.67
CA VAL A 276 -2.87 3.93 2.79
C VAL A 276 -3.21 4.54 1.42
N ALA A 277 -2.31 4.42 0.43
CA ALA A 277 -2.51 4.97 -0.91
C ALA A 277 -3.83 4.50 -1.56
N GLY A 278 -4.25 3.24 -1.34
CA GLY A 278 -5.54 2.74 -1.83
C GLY A 278 -6.75 3.39 -1.17
N VAL A 279 -6.71 3.61 0.15
CA VAL A 279 -7.76 4.34 0.89
C VAL A 279 -7.84 5.78 0.38
N TYR A 280 -6.67 6.42 0.20
CA TYR A 280 -6.57 7.77 -0.31
C TYR A 280 -7.11 7.90 -1.74
N LEU A 281 -6.83 6.94 -2.62
CA LEU A 281 -7.36 6.90 -3.98
C LEU A 281 -8.90 6.83 -4.00
N VAL A 282 -9.49 5.95 -3.20
CA VAL A 282 -10.95 5.85 -3.10
C VAL A 282 -11.55 7.12 -2.51
N ALA A 283 -10.91 7.73 -1.50
CA ALA A 283 -11.35 9.00 -0.94
C ALA A 283 -11.25 10.17 -1.93
N ARG A 284 -10.21 10.20 -2.76
CA ARG A 284 -9.99 11.22 -3.80
C ARG A 284 -11.02 11.15 -4.92
N LEU A 285 -11.43 9.94 -5.30
CA LEU A 285 -12.45 9.69 -6.33
C LEU A 285 -13.84 9.41 -5.74
N PHE A 286 -14.05 9.68 -4.44
CA PHE A 286 -15.29 9.35 -3.75
C PHE A 286 -16.54 9.92 -4.43
N PRO A 287 -16.57 11.18 -4.91
CA PRO A 287 -17.73 11.69 -5.65
C PRO A 287 -18.06 10.86 -6.89
N VAL A 288 -17.06 10.35 -7.61
CA VAL A 288 -17.29 9.50 -8.78
C VAL A 288 -17.90 8.17 -8.37
N TYR A 289 -17.34 7.52 -7.33
CA TYR A 289 -17.88 6.27 -6.81
C TYR A 289 -19.32 6.42 -6.32
N TYR A 290 -19.64 7.52 -5.64
CA TYR A 290 -20.97 7.73 -5.06
C TYR A 290 -22.02 8.08 -6.12
N PHE A 291 -21.75 9.05 -6.99
CA PHE A 291 -22.74 9.56 -7.94
C PHE A 291 -22.84 8.76 -9.25
N GLN A 292 -21.75 8.15 -9.71
CA GLN A 292 -21.69 7.50 -11.02
C GLN A 292 -21.71 5.96 -10.93
N THR A 293 -21.17 5.38 -9.86
CA THR A 293 -21.02 3.92 -9.73
C THR A 293 -21.27 3.40 -8.29
N PRO A 294 -22.45 3.67 -7.69
CA PRO A 294 -22.73 3.30 -6.30
C PRO A 294 -22.61 1.79 -6.03
N GLU A 295 -22.86 0.94 -7.04
CA GLU A 295 -22.68 -0.50 -6.96
C GLU A 295 -21.22 -0.91 -6.69
N VAL A 296 -20.26 -0.18 -7.26
CA VAL A 296 -18.83 -0.42 -7.02
C VAL A 296 -18.47 -0.01 -5.59
N LEU A 297 -19.03 1.10 -5.09
CA LEU A 297 -18.81 1.58 -3.73
C LEU A 297 -19.29 0.57 -2.67
N VAL A 298 -20.47 -0.03 -2.88
CA VAL A 298 -20.96 -1.15 -2.04
C VAL A 298 -20.04 -2.37 -2.15
N GLY A 299 -19.55 -2.68 -3.35
CA GLY A 299 -18.54 -3.73 -3.56
C GLY A 299 -17.28 -3.52 -2.73
N ILE A 300 -16.78 -2.27 -2.66
CA ILE A 300 -15.63 -1.89 -1.82
C ILE A 300 -15.93 -2.17 -0.34
N ALA A 301 -17.13 -1.84 0.15
CA ALA A 301 -17.53 -2.14 1.53
C ALA A 301 -17.51 -3.65 1.82
N VAL A 302 -18.07 -4.47 0.93
CA VAL A 302 -18.12 -5.92 1.11
C VAL A 302 -16.73 -6.55 1.13
N VAL A 303 -15.88 -6.18 0.16
CA VAL A 303 -14.49 -6.67 0.10
C VAL A 303 -13.69 -6.18 1.33
N GLY A 304 -13.92 -4.94 1.76
CA GLY A 304 -13.33 -4.37 2.98
C GLY A 304 -13.71 -5.15 4.24
N ALA A 305 -15.00 -5.46 4.43
CA ALA A 305 -15.48 -6.21 5.59
C ALA A 305 -14.91 -7.64 5.62
N PHE A 306 -14.91 -8.32 4.48
CA PHE A 306 -14.32 -9.65 4.35
C PHE A 306 -12.81 -9.64 4.64
N THR A 307 -12.07 -8.71 4.03
CA THR A 307 -10.62 -8.54 4.27
C THR A 307 -10.34 -8.28 5.74
N SER A 308 -11.18 -7.46 6.38
CA SER A 308 -11.01 -7.09 7.80
C SER A 308 -11.15 -8.27 8.73
N LEU A 309 -12.19 -9.09 8.52
CA LEU A 309 -12.45 -10.30 9.27
C LEU A 309 -11.37 -11.36 9.03
N PHE A 310 -11.05 -11.61 7.76
CA PHE A 310 -10.03 -12.56 7.34
C PHE A 310 -8.69 -12.30 8.02
N ALA A 311 -8.21 -11.05 7.99
CA ALA A 311 -6.94 -10.68 8.58
C ALA A 311 -6.98 -10.70 10.12
N ALA A 312 -8.09 -10.33 10.74
CA ALA A 312 -8.25 -10.38 12.20
C ALA A 312 -8.15 -11.81 12.74
N VAL A 313 -8.76 -12.79 12.05
CA VAL A 313 -8.69 -14.21 12.43
C VAL A 313 -7.25 -14.73 12.33
N ILE A 314 -6.53 -14.37 11.26
CA ILE A 314 -5.11 -14.76 11.12
C ILE A 314 -4.26 -14.14 12.24
N ALA A 315 -4.44 -12.85 12.54
CA ALA A 315 -3.68 -12.15 13.58
C ALA A 315 -3.83 -12.79 14.98
N CYS A 316 -4.95 -13.45 15.27
CA CYS A 316 -5.19 -14.17 16.53
C CYS A 316 -4.26 -15.38 16.73
N VAL A 317 -3.73 -15.98 15.66
CA VAL A 317 -2.94 -17.22 15.73
C VAL A 317 -1.46 -17.04 15.39
N GLN A 318 -1.07 -15.96 14.71
CA GLN A 318 0.33 -15.71 14.33
C GLN A 318 1.28 -15.61 15.55
N THR A 319 2.53 -16.04 15.41
CA THR A 319 3.53 -16.04 16.50
C THR A 319 4.59 -14.94 16.38
N ASP A 320 4.86 -14.46 15.17
CA ASP A 320 5.79 -13.38 14.88
C ASP A 320 5.15 -12.00 15.18
N ILE A 321 5.85 -11.16 15.95
CA ILE A 321 5.38 -9.82 16.35
C ILE A 321 5.06 -8.92 15.15
N LYS A 322 5.92 -8.91 14.13
CA LYS A 322 5.76 -8.06 12.94
C LYS A 322 4.63 -8.56 12.07
N ARG A 323 4.45 -9.88 11.93
CA ARG A 323 3.34 -10.47 11.17
C ARG A 323 1.99 -10.22 11.83
N VAL A 324 1.88 -10.30 13.16
CA VAL A 324 0.65 -9.89 13.88
C VAL A 324 0.32 -8.43 13.56
N LEU A 325 1.32 -7.54 13.62
CA LEU A 325 1.14 -6.13 13.29
C LEU A 325 0.76 -5.93 11.81
N ALA A 326 1.35 -6.69 10.88
CA ALA A 326 1.00 -6.63 9.46
C ALA A 326 -0.47 -7.01 9.20
N PHE A 327 -0.94 -8.14 9.73
CA PHE A 327 -2.34 -8.56 9.59
C PHE A 327 -3.30 -7.61 10.29
N SER A 328 -2.89 -7.03 11.42
CA SER A 328 -3.70 -6.00 12.05
C SER A 328 -3.82 -4.74 11.19
N THR A 329 -2.80 -4.40 10.39
CA THR A 329 -2.89 -3.30 9.40
C THR A 329 -3.84 -3.65 8.25
N ILE A 330 -3.76 -4.87 7.69
CA ILE A 330 -4.72 -5.34 6.66
C ILE A 330 -6.16 -5.21 7.19
N SER A 331 -6.36 -5.59 8.46
CA SER A 331 -7.66 -5.52 9.11
C SER A 331 -8.17 -4.07 9.26
N GLN A 332 -7.32 -3.15 9.71
CA GLN A 332 -7.70 -1.74 9.87
C GLN A 332 -7.91 -1.00 8.54
N ILE A 333 -7.15 -1.34 7.50
CA ILE A 333 -7.37 -0.76 6.17
C ILE A 333 -8.71 -1.23 5.62
N GLY A 334 -9.02 -2.52 5.73
CA GLY A 334 -10.35 -3.01 5.40
C GLY A 334 -11.45 -2.26 6.17
N PHE A 335 -11.20 -1.92 7.44
CA PHE A 335 -12.10 -1.11 8.28
C PHE A 335 -12.33 0.30 7.70
N MET A 336 -11.27 0.96 7.22
CA MET A 336 -11.36 2.25 6.53
C MET A 336 -12.08 2.15 5.18
N MET A 337 -11.86 1.06 4.43
CA MET A 337 -12.54 0.85 3.14
C MET A 337 -14.03 0.58 3.32
N VAL A 338 -14.43 -0.11 4.39
CA VAL A 338 -15.84 -0.22 4.78
C VAL A 338 -16.42 1.15 5.07
N ALA A 339 -15.72 1.98 5.85
CA ALA A 339 -16.18 3.32 6.19
C ALA A 339 -16.47 4.17 4.94
N LEU A 340 -15.55 4.16 3.96
CA LEU A 340 -15.76 4.82 2.67
C LEU A 340 -16.91 4.18 1.89
N GLY A 341 -16.97 2.84 1.81
CA GLY A 341 -17.95 2.11 1.03
C GLY A 341 -19.40 2.21 1.53
N VAL A 342 -19.60 2.44 2.83
CA VAL A 342 -20.93 2.63 3.46
C VAL A 342 -21.31 4.10 3.60
N SER A 343 -20.43 5.02 3.23
CA SER A 343 -20.66 6.46 3.38
C SER A 343 -21.69 6.97 2.37
N GLY A 344 -22.63 7.79 2.85
CA GLY A 344 -23.39 8.69 2.00
C GLY A 344 -22.59 9.93 1.61
N TYR A 345 -23.29 10.91 1.03
CA TYR A 345 -22.73 12.20 0.65
C TYR A 345 -23.42 13.34 1.40
N GLY A 346 -22.63 14.28 1.92
CA GLY A 346 -23.10 15.48 2.60
C GLY A 346 -23.55 15.30 4.04
N GLY A 347 -23.30 16.34 4.86
CA GLY A 347 -23.72 16.41 6.27
C GLY A 347 -23.45 15.13 7.07
N HIS A 348 -24.43 14.72 7.89
CA HIS A 348 -24.34 13.50 8.71
C HIS A 348 -24.37 12.20 7.90
N HIS A 349 -24.92 12.20 6.68
CA HIS A 349 -24.88 11.02 5.82
C HIS A 349 -23.46 10.74 5.30
N GLY A 350 -22.62 11.77 5.21
CA GLY A 350 -21.19 11.69 4.89
C GLY A 350 -20.29 11.22 6.04
N LEU A 351 -20.84 10.68 7.12
CA LEU A 351 -20.06 10.28 8.30
C LEU A 351 -18.97 9.25 7.96
N GLY A 352 -19.27 8.26 7.13
CA GLY A 352 -18.33 7.20 6.78
C GLY A 352 -17.04 7.71 6.13
N TYR A 353 -17.15 8.71 5.25
CA TYR A 353 -16.00 9.35 4.61
C TYR A 353 -15.10 10.06 5.62
N MET A 354 -15.70 10.91 6.46
CA MET A 354 -15.00 11.63 7.51
C MET A 354 -14.34 10.67 8.50
N ALA A 355 -15.09 9.67 8.97
CA ALA A 355 -14.63 8.66 9.91
C ALA A 355 -13.48 7.82 9.35
N GLY A 356 -13.57 7.41 8.07
CA GLY A 356 -12.49 6.68 7.38
C GLY A 356 -11.20 7.49 7.30
N MET A 357 -11.29 8.76 6.89
CA MET A 357 -10.13 9.65 6.81
C MET A 357 -9.57 10.04 8.19
N PHE A 358 -10.43 10.17 9.19
CA PHE A 358 -10.01 10.42 10.57
C PHE A 358 -9.30 9.20 11.16
N HIS A 359 -9.84 8.01 10.91
CA HIS A 359 -9.21 6.78 11.34
C HIS A 359 -7.87 6.57 10.66
N LEU A 360 -7.75 6.85 9.37
CA LEU A 360 -6.47 6.87 8.65
C LEU A 360 -5.44 7.77 9.35
N PHE A 361 -5.82 9.00 9.71
CA PHE A 361 -4.95 9.95 10.42
C PHE A 361 -4.46 9.40 11.75
N THR A 362 -5.37 8.93 12.60
CA THR A 362 -5.03 8.42 13.93
C THR A 362 -4.25 7.09 13.85
N HIS A 363 -4.64 6.22 12.92
CA HIS A 363 -4.02 4.92 12.66
C HIS A 363 -2.57 5.04 12.27
N ALA A 364 -2.21 6.01 11.43
CA ALA A 364 -0.82 6.24 11.07
C ALA A 364 0.05 6.51 12.31
N MET A 365 -0.47 7.22 13.32
CA MET A 365 0.28 7.55 14.54
C MET A 365 0.45 6.32 15.43
N PHE A 366 -0.65 5.64 15.79
CA PHE A 366 -0.56 4.50 16.71
C PHE A 366 0.02 3.25 16.06
N LYS A 367 -0.07 3.06 14.72
CA LYS A 367 0.65 1.98 14.04
C LYS A 367 2.14 2.24 13.92
N ALA A 368 2.55 3.46 13.60
CA ALA A 368 3.96 3.81 13.62
C ALA A 368 4.53 3.53 15.03
N LEU A 369 3.79 3.90 16.07
CA LEU A 369 4.15 3.60 17.46
C LEU A 369 4.27 2.09 17.74
N LEU A 370 3.33 1.27 17.28
CA LEU A 370 3.37 -0.18 17.46
C LEU A 370 4.54 -0.84 16.72
N PHE A 371 4.81 -0.45 15.47
CA PHE A 371 5.92 -1.01 14.70
C PHE A 371 7.28 -0.56 15.23
N LEU A 372 7.44 0.72 15.59
CA LEU A 372 8.67 1.21 16.21
C LEU A 372 8.86 0.60 17.60
N GLY A 373 7.80 0.45 18.40
CA GLY A 373 7.85 -0.23 19.69
C GLY A 373 8.22 -1.71 19.56
N ALA A 374 7.67 -2.41 18.56
CA ALA A 374 8.10 -3.77 18.20
C ALA A 374 9.58 -3.79 17.80
N GLY A 375 10.05 -2.79 17.06
CA GLY A 375 11.47 -2.64 16.72
C GLY A 375 12.36 -2.50 17.95
N ALA A 376 11.94 -1.76 18.98
CA ALA A 376 12.69 -1.60 20.22
C ALA A 376 12.77 -2.93 20.99
N ILE A 377 11.67 -3.69 21.02
CA ILE A 377 11.62 -5.04 21.61
C ILE A 377 12.53 -6.01 20.85
N ILE A 378 12.46 -6.03 19.51
CA ILE A 378 13.31 -6.87 18.66
C ILE A 378 14.79 -6.50 18.85
N HIS A 379 15.11 -5.21 18.98
CA HIS A 379 16.47 -4.76 19.23
C HIS A 379 17.00 -5.21 20.60
N ALA A 380 16.12 -5.33 21.61
CA ALA A 380 16.49 -5.78 22.95
C ALA A 380 16.61 -7.30 23.08
N VAL A 381 15.83 -8.08 22.30
CA VAL A 381 15.73 -9.55 22.41
C VAL A 381 16.41 -10.30 21.26
N HIS A 382 16.72 -9.62 20.15
CA HIS A 382 17.26 -10.20 18.91
C HIS A 382 16.43 -11.33 18.29
N SER A 383 15.11 -11.32 18.52
CA SER A 383 14.16 -12.27 17.92
C SER A 383 12.86 -11.58 17.52
N ASN A 384 12.15 -12.12 16.53
CA ASN A 384 10.80 -11.69 16.17
C ASN A 384 9.71 -12.59 16.79
N GLU A 385 10.07 -13.76 17.31
CA GLU A 385 9.11 -14.73 17.83
C GLU A 385 8.66 -14.37 19.24
N MET A 386 7.35 -14.25 19.45
CA MET A 386 6.77 -13.89 20.76
C MET A 386 7.09 -14.91 21.86
N SER A 387 7.45 -16.15 21.52
CA SER A 387 7.86 -17.17 22.49
C SER A 387 9.11 -16.76 23.28
N HIS A 388 9.96 -15.89 22.72
CA HIS A 388 11.22 -15.47 23.33
C HIS A 388 11.13 -14.11 24.06
N MET A 389 9.96 -13.47 24.10
CA MET A 389 9.84 -12.07 24.55
C MET A 389 9.20 -11.87 25.93
N GLY A 390 8.82 -12.92 26.66
CA GLY A 390 8.03 -12.74 27.89
C GLY A 390 8.78 -11.99 29.02
N GLY A 391 8.03 -11.26 29.85
CA GLY A 391 8.53 -10.66 31.09
C GLY A 391 9.21 -9.29 30.97
N LEU A 392 9.15 -8.63 29.82
CA LEU A 392 9.94 -7.41 29.55
C LEU A 392 9.44 -6.13 30.23
N ARG A 393 8.29 -6.15 30.92
CA ARG A 393 7.65 -4.95 31.49
C ARG A 393 8.58 -4.12 32.40
N LYS A 394 9.38 -4.79 33.23
CA LYS A 394 10.28 -4.12 34.19
C LYS A 394 11.58 -3.64 33.53
N GLN A 395 11.99 -4.31 32.45
CA GLN A 395 13.24 -4.04 31.74
C GLN A 395 13.08 -2.91 30.72
N LEU A 396 11.90 -2.81 30.10
CA LEU A 396 11.56 -1.85 29.06
C LEU A 396 10.37 -0.94 29.47
N PRO A 397 10.48 -0.12 30.53
CA PRO A 397 9.34 0.61 31.08
C PRO A 397 8.74 1.65 30.13
N ILE A 398 9.57 2.35 29.35
CA ILE A 398 9.11 3.38 28.41
C ILE A 398 8.41 2.70 27.25
N THR A 399 9.10 1.75 26.61
CA THR A 399 8.58 0.97 25.49
C THR A 399 7.28 0.25 25.87
N HIS A 400 7.20 -0.30 27.08
CA HIS A 400 5.99 -0.92 27.63
C HIS A 400 4.80 0.05 27.69
N ILE A 401 4.98 1.24 28.26
CA ILE A 401 3.89 2.23 28.42
C ILE A 401 3.45 2.75 27.06
N THR A 402 4.40 3.10 26.19
CA THR A 402 4.09 3.61 24.85
C THR A 402 3.39 2.56 23.99
N PHE A 403 3.79 1.29 24.09
CA PHE A 403 3.14 0.19 23.39
C PHE A 403 1.72 -0.06 23.93
N LEU A 404 1.53 0.02 25.26
CA LEU A 404 0.20 -0.09 25.88
C LEU A 404 -0.75 1.02 25.41
N ILE A 405 -0.27 2.28 25.35
CA ILE A 405 -1.05 3.42 24.82
C ILE A 405 -1.54 3.12 23.40
N ALA A 406 -0.64 2.60 22.55
CA ALA A 406 -0.99 2.26 21.18
C ALA A 406 -1.99 1.09 21.09
N CYS A 407 -1.86 0.07 21.96
CA CYS A 407 -2.81 -1.04 22.07
C CYS A 407 -4.21 -0.56 22.54
N LEU A 408 -4.27 0.37 23.49
CA LEU A 408 -5.52 0.95 23.97
C LEU A 408 -6.19 1.82 22.89
N ALA A 409 -5.38 2.58 22.14
CA ALA A 409 -5.88 3.40 21.03
C ALA A 409 -6.52 2.53 19.94
N ILE A 410 -5.81 1.53 19.41
CA ILE A 410 -6.35 0.66 18.35
C ILE A 410 -7.55 -0.20 18.81
N ALA A 411 -7.62 -0.53 20.10
CA ALA A 411 -8.76 -1.23 20.68
C ALA A 411 -10.02 -0.33 20.73
N GLY A 412 -9.87 1.00 20.69
CA GLY A 412 -10.98 1.94 20.76
C GLY A 412 -11.37 2.32 22.18
N ILE A 413 -10.43 2.34 23.14
CA ILE A 413 -10.70 2.67 24.54
C ILE A 413 -10.60 4.19 24.77
N PRO A 414 -11.60 4.85 25.40
CA PRO A 414 -11.49 6.25 25.83
C PRO A 414 -10.37 6.43 26.87
N PRO A 415 -9.59 7.53 26.84
CA PRO A 415 -9.72 8.74 26.01
C PRO A 415 -8.85 8.74 24.74
N PHE A 416 -8.36 7.60 24.27
CA PHE A 416 -7.36 7.55 23.19
C PHE A 416 -7.96 7.79 21.80
N SER A 417 -7.13 8.22 20.83
CA SER A 417 -7.58 8.67 19.50
C SER A 417 -8.39 7.66 18.69
N GLY A 418 -8.16 6.35 18.90
CA GLY A 418 -8.88 5.33 18.16
C GLY A 418 -10.34 5.19 18.58
N PHE A 419 -10.73 5.62 19.79
CA PHE A 419 -12.15 5.66 20.19
C PHE A 419 -12.94 6.60 19.27
N PHE A 420 -12.50 7.86 19.15
CA PHE A 420 -13.17 8.89 18.36
C PHE A 420 -13.24 8.60 16.87
N SER A 421 -12.34 7.81 16.32
CA SER A 421 -12.33 7.50 14.89
C SER A 421 -13.03 6.18 14.57
N LYS A 422 -12.79 5.14 15.36
CA LYS A 422 -13.33 3.80 15.11
C LYS A 422 -14.83 3.71 15.44
N ASP A 423 -15.26 4.42 16.47
CA ASP A 423 -16.67 4.45 16.85
C ASP A 423 -17.54 5.09 15.75
N GLU A 424 -17.06 6.17 15.14
CA GLU A 424 -17.74 6.82 14.02
C GLU A 424 -17.85 5.91 12.78
N ILE A 425 -16.87 5.04 12.54
CA ILE A 425 -16.96 4.02 11.49
C ILE A 425 -18.05 2.99 11.82
N LEU A 426 -18.16 2.57 13.09
CA LEU A 426 -19.23 1.67 13.52
C LEU A 426 -20.60 2.33 13.38
N SER A 427 -20.73 3.59 13.78
CA SER A 427 -21.96 4.39 13.61
C SER A 427 -22.34 4.49 12.13
N ALA A 428 -21.39 4.78 11.25
CA ALA A 428 -21.62 4.78 9.80
C ALA A 428 -22.07 3.41 9.27
N ALA A 429 -21.47 2.32 9.76
CA ALA A 429 -21.85 0.96 9.38
C ALA A 429 -23.27 0.60 9.85
N PHE A 430 -23.67 1.00 11.06
CA PHE A 430 -25.04 0.80 11.58
C PHE A 430 -26.08 1.62 10.81
N MET A 431 -25.74 2.86 10.41
CA MET A 431 -26.62 3.68 9.57
C MET A 431 -26.85 3.07 8.18
N PHE A 432 -25.84 2.40 7.62
CA PHE A 432 -25.98 1.71 6.34
C PHE A 432 -26.78 0.41 6.46
N SER A 433 -26.44 -0.45 7.42
CA SER A 433 -27.15 -1.69 7.69
C SER A 433 -26.81 -2.22 9.08
N PRO A 434 -27.81 -2.62 9.90
CA PRO A 434 -27.55 -3.25 11.19
C PRO A 434 -26.65 -4.50 11.10
N ALA A 435 -26.77 -5.26 10.02
CA ALA A 435 -25.93 -6.44 9.80
C ALA A 435 -24.45 -6.06 9.63
N MET A 436 -24.16 -5.01 8.84
CA MET A 436 -22.80 -4.50 8.66
C MET A 436 -22.25 -3.96 9.99
N GLY A 437 -23.05 -3.20 10.73
CA GLY A 437 -22.66 -2.69 12.05
C GLY A 437 -22.24 -3.80 13.03
N TRP A 438 -23.01 -4.90 13.12
CA TRP A 438 -22.65 -6.03 13.98
C TRP A 438 -21.40 -6.79 13.50
N VAL A 439 -21.24 -7.00 12.19
CA VAL A 439 -20.03 -7.62 11.62
C VAL A 439 -18.79 -6.78 11.96
N MET A 440 -18.86 -5.46 11.77
CA MET A 440 -17.76 -4.54 12.06
C MET A 440 -17.47 -4.47 13.57
N THR A 441 -18.50 -4.53 14.41
CA THR A 441 -18.34 -4.58 15.87
C THR A 441 -17.64 -5.87 16.31
N PHE A 442 -17.96 -7.02 15.70
CA PHE A 442 -17.27 -8.28 15.96
C PHE A 442 -15.78 -8.23 15.53
N ILE A 443 -15.49 -7.62 14.38
CA ILE A 443 -14.11 -7.39 13.90
C ILE A 443 -13.35 -6.46 14.87
N ALA A 444 -14.01 -5.43 15.39
CA ALA A 444 -13.45 -4.54 16.39
C ALA A 444 -13.10 -5.28 17.69
N ALA A 445 -13.93 -6.23 18.11
CA ALA A 445 -13.70 -7.11 19.25
C ALA A 445 -12.46 -8.00 19.05
N LEU A 446 -12.35 -8.65 17.87
CA LEU A 446 -11.16 -9.44 17.51
C LEU A 446 -9.89 -8.60 17.52
N THR A 447 -9.98 -7.35 17.05
CA THR A 447 -8.88 -6.38 17.11
C THR A 447 -8.38 -6.15 18.53
N ALA A 448 -9.29 -5.87 19.46
CA ALA A 448 -8.92 -5.72 20.86
C ALA A 448 -8.29 -7.00 21.41
N PHE A 449 -8.85 -8.17 21.08
CA PHE A 449 -8.33 -9.46 21.53
C PHE A 449 -6.90 -9.73 21.05
N TYR A 450 -6.60 -9.69 19.74
CA TYR A 450 -5.26 -10.04 19.26
C TYR A 450 -4.20 -9.00 19.65
N MET A 451 -4.56 -7.73 19.79
CA MET A 451 -3.62 -6.68 20.24
C MET A 451 -3.26 -6.85 21.71
N PHE A 452 -4.21 -7.23 22.57
CA PHE A 452 -3.91 -7.51 23.97
C PHE A 452 -3.27 -8.88 24.17
N ARG A 453 -3.56 -9.88 23.32
CA ARG A 453 -2.78 -11.13 23.25
C ARG A 453 -1.31 -10.82 23.01
N LEU A 454 -1.02 -9.98 22.02
CA LEU A 454 0.33 -9.54 21.70
C LEU A 454 1.00 -8.85 22.90
N TYR A 455 0.33 -7.85 23.48
CA TYR A 455 0.83 -7.11 24.64
C TYR A 455 1.13 -8.00 25.85
N TYR A 456 0.21 -8.90 26.22
CA TYR A 456 0.42 -9.78 27.39
C TYR A 456 1.53 -10.78 27.17
N ARG A 457 1.65 -11.38 25.97
CA ARG A 457 2.73 -12.32 25.68
C ARG A 457 4.12 -11.68 25.79
N ILE A 458 4.27 -10.44 25.33
CA ILE A 458 5.55 -9.71 25.39
C ILE A 458 5.84 -9.26 26.84
N PHE A 459 4.92 -8.52 27.47
CA PHE A 459 5.28 -7.81 28.70
C PHE A 459 5.00 -8.57 29.99
N TRP A 460 3.99 -9.46 29.97
CA TRP A 460 3.49 -10.16 31.16
C TRP A 460 3.66 -11.69 31.09
N GLY A 461 4.12 -12.22 29.95
CA GLY A 461 4.36 -13.63 29.75
C GLY A 461 5.48 -14.18 30.63
N THR A 462 5.69 -15.49 30.55
CA THR A 462 6.79 -16.16 31.25
C THR A 462 8.13 -15.62 30.77
N PRO A 463 9.02 -15.16 31.68
CA PRO A 463 10.35 -14.71 31.32
C PRO A 463 11.08 -15.75 30.48
N SER A 464 11.63 -15.32 29.35
CA SER A 464 12.54 -16.15 28.54
C SER A 464 13.97 -15.94 29.02
N GLU A 465 14.84 -16.94 28.84
CA GLU A 465 16.27 -16.77 29.07
C GLU A 465 16.87 -16.02 27.87
N HIS A 466 17.59 -14.94 28.16
CA HIS A 466 18.28 -14.12 27.17
C HIS A 466 19.78 -14.18 27.42
N GLU A 467 20.60 -14.20 26.36
CA GLU A 467 22.07 -14.15 26.48
C GLU A 467 22.55 -12.86 27.18
N HIS A 468 21.78 -11.78 27.04
CA HIS A 468 22.04 -10.49 27.67
C HIS A 468 20.78 -9.98 28.35
N THR A 469 20.95 -9.25 29.46
CA THR A 469 19.83 -8.60 30.14
C THR A 469 19.23 -7.53 29.22
N PRO A 470 17.96 -7.64 28.81
CA PRO A 470 17.33 -6.64 27.97
C PRO A 470 17.32 -5.29 28.69
N HIS A 471 17.68 -4.24 27.96
CA HIS A 471 17.68 -2.86 28.46
C HIS A 471 16.92 -1.95 27.50
N GLU A 472 16.52 -0.78 27.98
CA GLU A 472 15.82 0.19 27.13
C GLU A 472 16.61 0.62 25.92
N ALA A 473 15.87 0.93 24.86
CA ALA A 473 16.45 1.43 23.62
C ALA A 473 17.10 2.81 23.85
N PRO A 474 18.13 3.17 23.06
CA PRO A 474 18.78 4.48 23.17
C PRO A 474 17.79 5.63 22.94
N GLY A 475 18.17 6.84 23.40
CA GLY A 475 17.36 8.06 23.31
C GLY A 475 16.82 8.37 21.91
N THR A 476 17.59 8.04 20.85
CA THR A 476 17.18 8.22 19.45
C THR A 476 16.01 7.33 19.04
N MET A 477 15.80 6.20 19.71
CA MET A 477 14.67 5.29 19.47
C MET A 477 13.50 5.58 20.41
N THR A 478 13.75 5.91 21.68
CA THR A 478 12.69 6.18 22.66
C THR A 478 11.99 7.52 22.44
N THR A 479 12.69 8.54 21.95
CA THR A 479 12.10 9.87 21.69
C THR A 479 10.95 9.81 20.67
N PRO A 480 11.10 9.17 19.49
CA PRO A 480 9.98 8.95 18.57
C PRO A 480 8.79 8.22 19.19
N LEU A 481 9.02 7.23 20.05
CA LEU A 481 7.94 6.49 20.72
C LEU A 481 7.12 7.39 21.64
N ILE A 482 7.79 8.24 22.42
CA ILE A 482 7.13 9.16 23.36
C ILE A 482 6.31 10.21 22.58
N ILE A 483 6.87 10.78 21.51
CA ILE A 483 6.17 11.78 20.69
C ILE A 483 4.92 11.18 20.05
N LEU A 484 5.05 10.00 19.41
CA LEU A 484 3.91 9.32 18.80
C LEU A 484 2.85 8.90 19.84
N ALA A 485 3.26 8.51 21.05
CA ALA A 485 2.34 8.21 22.14
C ALA A 485 1.57 9.45 22.59
N ALA A 486 2.24 10.60 22.74
CA ALA A 486 1.59 11.86 23.06
C ALA A 486 0.58 12.28 21.98
N ILE A 487 0.97 12.16 20.70
CA ILE A 487 0.05 12.43 19.58
C ILE A 487 -1.15 11.47 19.62
N THR A 488 -0.94 10.19 19.91
CA THR A 488 -2.04 9.19 20.02
C THR A 488 -3.03 9.52 21.14
N CYS A 489 -2.58 10.16 22.22
CA CYS A 489 -3.47 10.62 23.28
C CYS A 489 -4.28 11.86 22.88
N VAL A 490 -3.70 12.78 22.09
CA VAL A 490 -4.30 14.10 21.81
C VAL A 490 -5.06 14.15 20.48
N ALA A 491 -4.64 13.37 19.47
CA ALA A 491 -5.18 13.41 18.12
C ALA A 491 -6.68 13.10 18.04
N GLY A 492 -7.24 12.39 19.02
CA GLY A 492 -8.67 12.10 19.13
C GLY A 492 -9.54 13.33 19.34
N PHE A 493 -9.00 14.37 20.00
CA PHE A 493 -9.74 15.59 20.35
C PHE A 493 -9.76 16.61 19.21
N ILE A 494 -9.10 16.33 18.09
CA ILE A 494 -9.14 17.21 16.91
C ILE A 494 -10.55 17.14 16.33
N PRO A 495 -11.26 18.28 16.13
CA PRO A 495 -12.61 18.29 15.57
C PRO A 495 -12.57 18.01 14.06
N PHE A 496 -12.32 16.75 13.69
CA PHE A 496 -12.00 16.34 12.33
C PHE A 496 -13.12 16.65 11.32
N GLY A 497 -14.39 16.56 11.73
CA GLY A 497 -15.57 16.93 10.92
C GLY A 497 -15.67 18.42 10.57
N LYS A 498 -14.84 19.29 11.16
CA LYS A 498 -14.68 20.67 10.69
C LYS A 498 -13.69 20.81 9.55
N PHE A 499 -12.83 19.83 9.32
CA PHE A 499 -11.72 19.91 8.36
C PHE A 499 -11.98 19.07 7.12
N VAL A 500 -12.40 17.82 7.30
CA VAL A 500 -12.54 16.83 6.22
C VAL A 500 -13.93 16.24 6.25
N THR A 501 -14.69 16.47 5.19
CA THR A 501 -16.06 15.97 4.98
C THR A 501 -16.26 15.65 3.50
N SER A 502 -17.29 14.88 3.15
CA SER A 502 -17.52 14.43 1.77
C SER A 502 -17.98 15.55 0.82
N ASP A 503 -18.67 16.55 1.36
CA ASP A 503 -19.14 17.76 0.65
C ASP A 503 -18.26 19.00 0.92
N GLY A 504 -17.25 18.88 1.78
CA GLY A 504 -16.38 19.98 2.21
C GLY A 504 -17.02 20.95 3.21
N ALA A 505 -18.31 20.79 3.53
CA ALA A 505 -19.01 21.62 4.50
C ALA A 505 -18.74 21.10 5.93
N PRO A 506 -18.50 22.00 6.91
CA PRO A 506 -18.29 21.60 8.28
C PRO A 506 -19.55 21.03 8.92
N TYR A 507 -19.41 19.99 9.73
CA TYR A 507 -20.46 19.62 10.68
C TYR A 507 -19.87 19.20 12.02
N ILE A 508 -20.72 19.20 13.04
CA ILE A 508 -20.35 18.79 14.40
C ILE A 508 -20.59 17.29 14.52
N ILE A 509 -19.58 16.57 14.99
CA ILE A 509 -19.68 15.14 15.25
C ILE A 509 -20.58 14.94 16.47
N HIS A 510 -21.62 14.13 16.32
CA HIS A 510 -22.48 13.69 17.41
C HIS A 510 -22.19 12.22 17.70
N LEU A 511 -21.53 11.96 18.83
CA LEU A 511 -21.31 10.61 19.32
C LEU A 511 -22.66 9.95 19.59
N ASP A 512 -22.94 8.83 18.92
CA ASP A 512 -24.09 7.99 19.22
C ASP A 512 -23.81 7.23 20.53
N PRO A 513 -24.50 7.55 21.65
CA PRO A 513 -24.21 6.91 22.93
C PRO A 513 -24.44 5.40 22.90
N ALA A 514 -25.39 4.91 22.08
CA ALA A 514 -25.70 3.49 22.00
C ALA A 514 -24.55 2.72 21.34
N VAL A 515 -24.01 3.23 20.23
CA VAL A 515 -22.85 2.62 19.54
C VAL A 515 -21.61 2.74 20.41
N ALA A 516 -21.34 3.92 20.97
CA ALA A 516 -20.18 4.18 21.83
C ALA A 516 -20.13 3.29 23.07
N ILE A 517 -21.24 3.14 23.79
CA ILE A 517 -21.30 2.26 24.96
C ILE A 517 -21.09 0.80 24.54
N THR A 518 -21.75 0.38 23.46
CA THR A 518 -21.66 -1.00 22.96
C THR A 518 -20.24 -1.34 22.52
N SER A 519 -19.58 -0.45 21.77
CA SER A 519 -18.22 -0.64 21.25
C SER A 519 -17.19 -0.73 22.39
N VAL A 520 -17.30 0.13 23.40
CA VAL A 520 -16.42 0.13 24.59
C VAL A 520 -16.64 -1.11 25.45
N VAL A 521 -17.89 -1.50 25.71
CA VAL A 521 -18.19 -2.71 26.49
C VAL A 521 -17.60 -3.95 25.82
N ILE A 522 -17.79 -4.08 24.51
CA ILE A 522 -17.26 -5.21 23.74
C ILE A 522 -15.72 -5.21 23.74
N ALA A 523 -15.08 -4.04 23.55
CA ALA A 523 -13.63 -3.93 23.64
C ALA A 523 -13.12 -4.34 25.04
N CYS A 524 -13.75 -3.88 26.12
CA CYS A 524 -13.42 -4.26 27.49
C CYS A 524 -13.58 -5.76 27.74
N ILE A 525 -14.65 -6.39 27.22
CA ILE A 525 -14.84 -7.85 27.30
C ILE A 525 -13.71 -8.57 26.57
N SER A 526 -13.37 -8.18 25.35
CA SER A 526 -12.28 -8.78 24.57
C SER A 526 -10.92 -8.64 25.26
N ILE A 527 -10.63 -7.47 25.84
CA ILE A 527 -9.43 -7.23 26.65
C ILE A 527 -9.45 -8.12 27.89
N GLY A 528 -10.59 -8.24 28.58
CA GLY A 528 -10.77 -9.11 29.73
C GLY A 528 -10.48 -10.57 29.42
N ILE A 529 -11.02 -11.08 28.30
CA ILE A 529 -10.75 -12.44 27.80
C ILE A 529 -9.27 -12.62 27.49
N ALA A 530 -8.64 -11.70 26.76
CA ALA A 530 -7.20 -11.77 26.46
C ALA A 530 -6.34 -11.73 27.74
N THR A 531 -6.73 -10.93 28.73
CA THR A 531 -6.08 -10.86 30.04
C THR A 531 -6.16 -12.20 30.75
N TRP A 532 -7.35 -12.81 30.81
CA TRP A 532 -7.55 -14.10 31.46
C TRP A 532 -6.77 -15.23 30.78
N PHE A 533 -6.66 -15.19 29.44
CA PHE A 533 -5.95 -16.21 28.67
C PHE A 533 -4.43 -16.09 28.74
N TYR A 534 -3.87 -14.88 28.75
CA TYR A 534 -2.44 -14.68 28.48
C TYR A 534 -1.65 -13.95 29.58
N ARG A 535 -2.30 -13.36 30.60
CA ARG A 535 -1.57 -12.69 31.69
C ARG A 535 -0.82 -13.66 32.59
N ARG A 536 -1.30 -14.90 32.72
CA ARG A 536 -0.67 -16.00 33.46
C ARG A 536 -0.71 -17.26 32.60
N GLN A 537 0.15 -18.24 32.90
CA GLN A 537 0.06 -19.54 32.25
C GLN A 537 -1.35 -20.11 32.42
N ASN A 538 -2.02 -20.37 31.30
CA ASN A 538 -3.38 -20.86 31.24
C ASN A 538 -3.47 -21.97 30.18
N PRO A 539 -4.05 -23.14 30.48
CA PRO A 539 -4.19 -24.22 29.51
C PRO A 539 -5.27 -23.96 28.45
N ILE A 540 -6.16 -22.98 28.63
CA ILE A 540 -7.32 -22.76 27.75
C ILE A 540 -6.94 -22.46 26.30
N PRO A 541 -5.97 -21.58 25.98
CA PRO A 541 -5.54 -21.37 24.60
C PRO A 541 -5.08 -22.65 23.91
N GLY A 542 -4.31 -23.50 24.62
CA GLY A 542 -3.87 -24.79 24.09
C GLY A 542 -5.02 -25.79 23.90
N LYS A 543 -6.01 -25.77 24.80
CA LYS A 543 -7.25 -26.57 24.62
C LYS A 543 -8.02 -26.11 23.39
N LEU A 544 -8.22 -24.80 23.21
CA LEU A 544 -8.91 -24.23 22.04
C LEU A 544 -8.20 -24.59 20.74
N GLU A 545 -6.87 -24.54 20.72
CA GLU A 545 -6.05 -25.00 19.59
C GLU A 545 -6.31 -26.48 19.27
N SER A 546 -6.36 -27.35 20.29
CA SER A 546 -6.62 -28.78 20.11
C SER A 546 -8.07 -29.07 19.65
N THR A 547 -9.05 -28.31 20.13
CA THR A 547 -10.47 -28.48 19.78
C THR A 547 -10.76 -27.98 18.36
N PHE A 548 -10.22 -26.82 17.98
CA PHE A 548 -10.42 -26.22 16.67
C PHE A 548 -9.19 -26.38 15.76
N LYS A 549 -8.54 -27.54 15.82
CA LYS A 549 -7.26 -27.80 15.12
C LYS A 549 -7.30 -27.45 13.63
N GLY A 550 -8.38 -27.76 12.93
CA GLY A 550 -8.53 -27.45 11.50
C GLY A 550 -8.54 -25.95 11.22
N LEU A 551 -9.34 -25.19 11.95
CA LEU A 551 -9.42 -23.72 11.80
C LEU A 551 -8.11 -23.05 12.23
N TYR A 552 -7.51 -23.51 13.33
CA TYR A 552 -6.23 -23.00 13.81
C TYR A 552 -5.13 -23.23 12.77
N THR A 553 -5.02 -24.46 12.24
CA THR A 553 -4.01 -24.82 11.22
C THR A 553 -4.22 -24.00 9.95
N ALA A 554 -5.47 -23.85 9.49
CA ALA A 554 -5.78 -23.01 8.34
C ALA A 554 -5.40 -21.55 8.57
N ALA A 555 -5.81 -20.94 9.70
CA ALA A 555 -5.48 -19.55 10.01
C ALA A 555 -3.96 -19.33 10.20
N TYR A 556 -3.26 -20.32 10.77
CA TYR A 556 -1.81 -20.28 10.95
C TYR A 556 -1.09 -20.28 9.59
N HIS A 557 -1.54 -21.13 8.67
CA HIS A 557 -1.12 -21.16 7.26
C HIS A 557 -1.85 -20.14 6.37
N ARG A 558 -2.41 -19.05 6.93
CA ARG A 558 -3.00 -17.94 6.17
C ARG A 558 -4.09 -18.39 5.18
N PHE A 559 -4.88 -19.39 5.57
CA PHE A 559 -5.89 -20.08 4.75
C PHE A 559 -5.37 -20.65 3.43
N TYR A 560 -4.08 -20.98 3.38
CA TYR A 560 -3.39 -21.55 2.22
C TYR A 560 -3.45 -20.68 0.95
N ILE A 561 -3.71 -19.38 1.09
CA ILE A 561 -3.79 -18.46 -0.06
C ILE A 561 -2.42 -18.34 -0.74
N ASP A 562 -1.35 -18.28 0.04
CA ASP A 562 0.03 -18.23 -0.49
C ASP A 562 0.31 -19.44 -1.39
N GLU A 563 -0.11 -20.64 -0.99
CA GLU A 563 0.03 -21.90 -1.72
C GLU A 563 -0.80 -21.90 -3.00
N VAL A 564 -2.02 -21.37 -2.97
CA VAL A 564 -2.86 -21.21 -4.17
C VAL A 564 -2.17 -20.29 -5.18
N TYR A 565 -1.66 -19.14 -4.74
CA TYR A 565 -0.92 -18.22 -5.62
C TYR A 565 0.35 -18.87 -6.19
N MET A 566 1.09 -19.62 -5.37
CA MET A 566 2.27 -20.36 -5.81
C MET A 566 1.93 -21.47 -6.80
N PHE A 567 0.80 -22.15 -6.62
CA PHE A 567 0.28 -23.15 -7.55
C PHE A 567 -0.07 -22.51 -8.91
N VAL A 568 -0.85 -21.42 -8.90
CA VAL A 568 -1.25 -20.71 -10.13
C VAL A 568 -0.01 -20.20 -10.87
N THR A 569 0.90 -19.52 -10.18
CA THR A 569 2.09 -18.94 -10.81
C THR A 569 3.05 -20.01 -11.33
N LYS A 570 3.49 -20.95 -10.49
CA LYS A 570 4.51 -21.94 -10.90
C LYS A 570 3.96 -22.99 -11.84
N LYS A 571 2.78 -23.57 -11.53
CA LYS A 571 2.28 -24.73 -12.27
C LYS A 571 1.50 -24.33 -13.51
N ILE A 572 0.58 -23.36 -13.39
CA ILE A 572 -0.29 -22.95 -14.52
C ILE A 572 0.46 -22.00 -15.45
N ILE A 573 0.96 -20.89 -14.93
CA ILE A 573 1.58 -19.85 -15.76
C ILE A 573 2.95 -20.31 -16.29
N PHE A 574 3.92 -20.57 -15.42
CA PHE A 574 5.27 -20.92 -15.88
C PHE A 574 5.37 -22.33 -16.47
N GLY A 575 4.86 -23.34 -15.75
CA GLY A 575 4.91 -24.73 -16.18
C GLY A 575 4.01 -25.05 -17.38
N GLY A 576 2.84 -24.41 -17.48
CA GLY A 576 1.91 -24.60 -18.59
C GLY A 576 2.15 -23.62 -19.73
N ILE A 577 1.72 -22.36 -19.53
CA ILE A 577 1.63 -21.35 -20.59
C ILE A 577 3.01 -20.95 -21.11
N CYS A 578 3.91 -20.47 -20.24
CA CYS A 578 5.23 -19.98 -20.66
C CYS A 578 6.09 -21.08 -21.27
N SER A 579 6.06 -22.29 -20.70
CA SER A 579 6.81 -23.43 -21.24
C SER A 579 6.27 -23.86 -22.61
N GLY A 580 4.95 -23.82 -22.82
CA GLY A 580 4.32 -24.07 -24.12
C GLY A 580 4.70 -23.02 -25.16
N ILE A 581 4.67 -21.73 -24.80
CA ILE A 581 5.10 -20.64 -25.69
C ILE A 581 6.59 -20.77 -26.02
N ALA A 582 7.44 -21.02 -25.03
CA ALA A 582 8.88 -21.19 -25.25
C ALA A 582 9.20 -22.42 -26.11
N TRP A 583 8.42 -23.50 -25.99
CA TRP A 583 8.54 -24.65 -26.87
C TRP A 583 8.16 -24.30 -28.32
N PHE A 584 7.05 -23.58 -28.51
CA PHE A 584 6.60 -23.14 -29.83
C PHE A 584 7.65 -22.24 -30.50
N ASP A 585 8.20 -21.28 -29.76
CA ASP A 585 9.25 -20.39 -30.26
C ASP A 585 10.50 -21.17 -30.71
N ARG A 586 11.04 -22.04 -29.84
CA ARG A 586 12.26 -22.81 -30.14
C ARG A 586 12.11 -23.88 -31.22
N HIS A 587 10.92 -24.42 -31.43
CA HIS A 587 10.73 -25.55 -32.35
C HIS A 587 10.00 -25.17 -33.64
N VAL A 588 9.04 -24.25 -33.57
CA VAL A 588 8.26 -23.83 -34.74
C VAL A 588 8.90 -22.61 -35.38
N VAL A 589 9.15 -21.54 -34.61
CA VAL A 589 9.74 -20.31 -35.15
C VAL A 589 11.19 -20.56 -35.55
N ASP A 590 12.04 -20.96 -34.60
CA ASP A 590 13.46 -21.27 -34.87
C ASP A 590 13.62 -22.46 -35.82
N GLY A 591 12.77 -23.49 -35.69
CA GLY A 591 12.78 -24.64 -36.58
C GLY A 591 12.45 -24.28 -38.03
N SER A 592 11.54 -23.33 -38.26
CA SER A 592 11.22 -22.86 -39.61
C SER A 592 12.41 -22.14 -40.26
N LEU A 593 13.10 -21.26 -39.50
CA LEU A 593 14.28 -20.53 -39.97
C LEU A 593 15.45 -21.48 -40.26
N ASN A 594 15.71 -22.43 -39.36
CA ASN A 594 16.73 -23.46 -39.55
C ASN A 594 16.40 -24.38 -40.74
N GLY A 595 15.10 -24.67 -40.95
CA GLY A 595 14.61 -25.43 -42.10
C GLY A 595 14.92 -24.73 -43.42
N ILE A 596 14.65 -23.42 -43.52
CA ILE A 596 15.00 -22.62 -44.70
C ILE A 596 16.50 -22.65 -44.95
N ALA A 597 17.32 -22.42 -43.92
CA ALA A 597 18.78 -22.48 -44.03
C ALA A 597 19.26 -23.85 -44.53
N ALA A 598 18.71 -24.94 -43.98
CA ALA A 598 19.04 -26.30 -44.41
C ALA A 598 18.65 -26.57 -45.87
N VAL A 599 17.48 -26.09 -46.31
CA VAL A 599 17.04 -26.21 -47.71
C VAL A 599 17.97 -25.44 -48.64
N THR A 600 18.31 -24.20 -48.31
CA THR A 600 19.24 -23.39 -49.11
C THR A 600 20.62 -24.03 -49.18
N GLN A 601 21.13 -24.57 -48.08
CA GLN A 601 22.44 -25.21 -48.03
C GLN A 601 22.45 -26.51 -48.85
N ARG A 602 21.39 -27.33 -48.76
CA ARG A 602 21.22 -28.52 -49.61
C ARG A 602 21.11 -28.18 -51.08
N LEU A 603 20.34 -27.15 -51.42
CA LEU A 603 20.21 -26.67 -52.79
C LEU A 603 21.56 -26.17 -53.33
N SER A 604 22.31 -25.41 -52.54
CA SER A 604 23.66 -24.95 -52.90
C SER A 604 24.60 -26.12 -53.16
N LEU A 605 24.60 -27.14 -52.28
CA LEU A 605 25.42 -28.36 -52.47
C LEU A 605 24.99 -29.15 -53.71
N ALA A 606 23.69 -29.24 -54.01
CA ALA A 606 23.18 -29.91 -55.19
C ALA A 606 23.57 -29.17 -56.49
N ILE A 607 23.49 -27.84 -56.50
CA ILE A 607 23.81 -27.00 -57.68
C ILE A 607 25.32 -26.89 -57.88
N ARG A 608 26.14 -27.02 -56.83
CA ARG A 608 27.62 -26.88 -56.89
C ARG A 608 28.26 -27.78 -57.96
N GLY A 609 27.70 -28.96 -58.21
CA GLY A 609 28.18 -29.89 -59.22
C GLY A 609 28.03 -29.42 -60.67
N LEU A 610 27.20 -28.39 -60.95
CA LEU A 610 27.07 -27.82 -62.30
C LEU A 610 28.36 -27.16 -62.80
N GLN A 611 29.24 -26.74 -61.89
CA GLN A 611 30.56 -26.20 -62.23
C GLN A 611 31.65 -27.24 -61.96
N SER A 612 31.85 -28.14 -62.92
CA SER A 612 32.82 -29.25 -62.81
C SER A 612 34.28 -28.88 -63.11
N GLY A 613 34.54 -27.66 -63.61
CA GLY A 613 35.86 -27.21 -64.06
C GLY A 613 36.27 -27.75 -65.44
N GLN A 614 35.45 -28.61 -66.05
CA GLN A 614 35.70 -29.16 -67.39
C GLN A 614 35.17 -28.20 -68.47
N VAL A 615 36.07 -27.59 -69.23
CA VAL A 615 35.72 -26.60 -70.28
C VAL A 615 34.74 -27.17 -71.33
N GLN A 616 34.84 -28.46 -71.63
CA GLN A 616 33.96 -29.16 -72.57
C GLN A 616 32.49 -29.13 -72.10
N TRP A 617 32.25 -29.29 -70.80
CA TRP A 617 30.92 -29.25 -70.22
C TRP A 617 30.30 -27.85 -70.35
N TYR A 618 31.10 -26.80 -70.12
CA TYR A 618 30.64 -25.42 -70.30
C TYR A 618 30.31 -25.09 -71.75
N ALA A 619 31.10 -25.58 -72.71
CA ALA A 619 30.81 -25.42 -74.14
C ALA A 619 29.50 -26.12 -74.53
N TYR A 620 29.26 -27.33 -74.02
CA TYR A 620 28.02 -28.07 -74.26
C TYR A 620 26.79 -27.34 -73.71
N VAL A 621 26.85 -26.86 -72.46
CA VAL A 621 25.76 -26.08 -71.84
C VAL A 621 25.53 -24.77 -72.58
N PHE A 622 26.58 -24.08 -73.03
CA PHE A 622 26.45 -22.83 -73.80
C PHE A 622 25.77 -23.05 -75.16
N LEU A 623 26.18 -24.08 -75.90
CA LEU A 623 25.58 -24.39 -77.20
C LEU A 623 24.12 -24.80 -77.07
N ILE A 624 23.78 -25.68 -76.12
CA ILE A 624 22.39 -26.07 -75.85
C ILE A 624 21.58 -24.88 -75.35
N GLY A 625 22.14 -24.08 -74.44
CA GLY A 625 21.48 -22.88 -73.92
C GLY A 625 21.18 -21.88 -75.04
N THR A 626 22.13 -21.65 -75.95
CA THR A 626 21.96 -20.78 -77.11
C THR A 626 20.93 -21.33 -78.08
N LEU A 627 20.98 -22.64 -78.39
CA LEU A 627 20.00 -23.29 -79.24
C LEU A 627 18.60 -23.19 -78.63
N ALA A 628 18.45 -23.49 -77.33
CA ALA A 628 17.19 -23.42 -76.62
C ALA A 628 16.64 -21.99 -76.59
N LEU A 629 17.47 -20.98 -76.29
CA LEU A 629 17.10 -19.58 -76.37
C LEU A 629 16.71 -19.18 -77.79
N THR A 630 17.43 -19.62 -78.81
CA THR A 630 17.12 -19.31 -80.21
C THR A 630 15.80 -19.93 -80.63
N ILE A 631 15.54 -21.19 -80.27
CA ILE A 631 14.25 -21.84 -80.48
C ILE A 631 13.15 -21.07 -79.74
N LEU A 632 13.38 -20.71 -78.49
CA LEU A 632 12.40 -19.99 -77.68
C LEU A 632 12.12 -18.59 -78.23
N ILE A 633 13.10 -17.91 -78.83
CA ILE A 633 12.95 -16.58 -79.44
C ILE A 633 12.33 -16.65 -80.85
N VAL A 634 12.55 -17.75 -81.58
CA VAL A 634 12.02 -17.92 -82.94
C VAL A 634 10.59 -18.47 -82.93
N PHE A 635 10.24 -19.29 -81.93
CA PHE A 635 8.94 -19.97 -81.85
C PHE A 635 8.02 -19.51 -80.70
N CYS A 636 8.50 -18.67 -79.78
CA CYS A 636 7.66 -17.89 -78.85
C CYS A 636 7.91 -16.41 -79.10
#